data_AF-A0AAU1QIB9-F1
#
_entry.id   AF-A0AAU1QIB9-F1
#
_cell.length_a   1.000
_cell.length_b   1.000
_cell.length_c   1.000
_cell.angle_alpha   90.00
_cell.angle_beta   90.00
_cell.angle_gamma   90.00
#
_symmetry.space_group_name_H-M   'P 1'
#
loop_
_entity.id
_entity.type
_entity.pdbx_description
1 polymer ?
#
loop_
_entity_poly.entity_id
_entity_poly.type
_entity_poly.pdbx_seq_one_letter_code
_entity_poly.pdbx_strand_id
1 'polypeptide(L)'
;MIAVPASAADHRPHWRSVEISRVQYDSPGWDNRSNRSLNQEWVEITNNTRRSVNLEGWTLADEDGHTYTFDHYRLAGRATVRVHTGIGHDTRHDVYQDRRAYVWDNRSDTATLRNDHDRFVDDASWGRHHYRR
;
A
#
# COMPACT_ATOMS: atom_id res chain seq x y z
N MET A 1 16.50 3.04 30.10
CA MET A 1 17.14 3.12 28.77
C MET A 1 16.05 3.05 27.71
N ILE A 2 16.17 3.88 26.67
CA ILE A 2 15.14 4.22 25.67
C ILE A 2 15.04 3.10 24.63
N ALA A 3 13.82 2.73 24.20
CA ALA A 3 13.60 1.87 23.02
C ALA A 3 12.70 2.60 22.00
N VAL A 4 13.23 2.75 20.79
CA VAL A 4 12.69 3.45 19.61
C VAL A 4 12.13 2.37 18.64
N PRO A 5 11.14 2.64 17.76
CA PRO A 5 10.04 1.72 17.44
C PRO A 5 10.40 0.60 16.45
N ALA A 6 9.54 -0.42 16.42
CA ALA A 6 9.60 -1.55 15.50
C ALA A 6 9.41 -1.08 14.05
N SER A 7 10.48 -1.15 13.25
CA SER A 7 10.43 -0.99 11.80
C SER A 7 10.14 -2.34 11.15
N ALA A 8 8.92 -2.52 10.63
CA ALA A 8 8.64 -3.55 9.63
C ALA A 8 9.21 -3.08 8.28
N ALA A 9 10.48 -3.36 8.04
CA ALA A 9 11.11 -3.36 6.72
C ALA A 9 12.51 -3.98 6.86
N ASP A 10 12.59 -5.31 6.84
CA ASP A 10 13.85 -5.98 6.55
C ASP A 10 14.23 -5.55 5.12
N HIS A 11 15.31 -4.79 4.99
CA HIS A 11 15.79 -4.21 3.74
C HIS A 11 16.05 -5.32 2.71
N ARG A 12 15.07 -5.62 1.85
CA ARG A 12 15.31 -6.42 0.65
C ARG A 12 16.21 -5.58 -0.27
N PRO A 13 17.36 -6.11 -0.76
CA PRO A 13 18.15 -5.40 -1.75
C PRO A 13 17.24 -5.03 -2.93
N HIS A 14 17.47 -3.85 -3.48
CA HIS A 14 16.64 -3.07 -4.41
C HIS A 14 16.53 -3.66 -5.83
N TRP A 15 16.25 -4.96 -5.95
CA TRP A 15 16.06 -5.64 -7.24
C TRP A 15 14.67 -5.43 -7.84
N ARG A 16 13.71 -4.87 -7.08
CA ARG A 16 12.39 -4.49 -7.59
C ARG A 16 12.37 -3.01 -7.97
N SER A 17 11.97 -2.74 -9.21
CA SER A 17 11.88 -1.37 -9.75
C SER A 17 10.75 -0.57 -9.09
N VAL A 18 9.63 -1.23 -8.85
CA VAL A 18 8.47 -0.72 -8.11
C VAL A 18 8.09 -1.78 -7.08
N GLU A 19 7.76 -1.37 -5.86
CA GLU A 19 7.48 -2.28 -4.74
C GLU A 19 6.39 -1.71 -3.81
N ILE A 20 5.78 -2.59 -3.01
CA ILE A 20 4.98 -2.18 -1.86
C ILE A 20 5.96 -1.93 -0.70
N SER A 21 6.20 -0.66 -0.37
CA SER A 21 7.23 -0.30 0.61
C SER A 21 6.72 -0.29 2.03
N ARG A 22 5.44 0.03 2.25
CA ARG A 22 4.81 0.09 3.58
C ARG A 22 3.32 -0.20 3.48
N VAL A 23 2.76 -0.74 4.55
CA VAL A 23 1.32 -0.92 4.74
C VAL A 23 0.94 -0.40 6.13
N GLN A 24 -0.11 0.41 6.19
CA GLN A 24 -0.81 0.78 7.41
C GLN A 24 -2.23 0.22 7.29
N TYR A 25 -2.44 -0.96 7.87
CA TYR A 25 -3.75 -1.64 7.86
C TYR A 25 -4.57 -1.28 9.11
N ASP A 26 -3.92 -1.16 10.27
CA ASP A 26 -4.58 -0.80 11.53
C ASP A 26 -4.70 0.73 11.64
N SER A 27 -5.88 1.26 11.35
CA SER A 27 -6.15 2.70 11.41
C SER A 27 -6.01 3.22 12.84
N PRO A 28 -5.10 4.17 13.15
CA PRO A 28 -4.91 4.63 14.52
C PRO A 28 -6.16 5.31 15.08
N GLY A 29 -6.56 4.90 16.29
CA GLY A 29 -7.72 5.44 17.00
C GLY A 29 -8.85 4.41 17.08
N TRP A 30 -10.09 4.87 17.20
CA TRP A 30 -11.25 3.99 17.17
C TRP A 30 -11.73 3.76 15.75
N ASP A 31 -11.89 2.48 15.40
CA ASP A 31 -12.50 2.05 14.14
C ASP A 31 -13.99 2.40 14.12
N ASN A 32 -14.29 3.56 13.56
CA ASN A 32 -15.65 4.10 13.48
C ASN A 32 -16.15 4.24 12.05
N ARG A 33 -15.39 3.74 11.06
CA ARG A 33 -15.68 3.88 9.62
C ARG A 33 -15.87 5.33 9.15
N SER A 34 -15.42 6.31 9.93
CA SER A 34 -15.36 7.68 9.46
C SER A 34 -14.35 7.78 8.33
N ASN A 35 -14.55 8.70 7.39
CA ASN A 35 -13.59 8.94 6.31
C ASN A 35 -12.17 9.22 6.83
N ARG A 36 -12.07 9.90 7.98
CA ARG A 36 -10.80 10.16 8.65
C ARG A 36 -10.10 8.86 9.07
N SER A 37 -10.85 7.90 9.61
CA SER A 37 -10.29 6.61 10.01
C SER A 37 -9.92 5.80 8.77
N LEU A 38 -10.79 5.70 7.76
CA LEU A 38 -10.49 5.00 6.50
C LEU A 38 -9.27 5.57 5.76
N ASN A 39 -9.03 6.87 5.84
CA ASN A 39 -7.83 7.49 5.25
C ASN A 39 -6.54 7.25 6.06
N GLN A 40 -6.62 6.69 7.27
CA GLN A 40 -5.43 6.20 7.98
C GLN A 40 -5.04 4.78 7.59
N GLU A 41 -5.91 4.10 6.84
CA GLU A 41 -5.64 2.83 6.19
C GLU A 41 -5.03 3.09 4.81
N TRP A 42 -3.82 2.61 4.55
CA TRP A 42 -3.14 2.86 3.28
C TRP A 42 -2.04 1.85 2.95
N VAL A 43 -1.75 1.73 1.65
CA VAL A 43 -0.59 1.04 1.11
C VAL A 43 0.31 2.04 0.39
N GLU A 44 1.61 2.03 0.67
CA GLU A 44 2.61 2.87 0.02
C GLU A 44 3.36 2.09 -1.05
N ILE A 45 3.42 2.66 -2.25
CA ILE A 45 4.16 2.11 -3.39
C ILE A 45 5.36 3.01 -3.68
N THR A 46 6.53 2.40 -3.81
CA THR A 46 7.79 3.12 -4.07
C THR A 46 8.37 2.75 -5.43
N ASN A 47 8.80 3.75 -6.19
CA ASN A 47 9.62 3.56 -7.39
C ASN A 47 11.11 3.75 -7.05
N ASN A 48 11.83 2.63 -6.96
CA ASN A 48 13.25 2.60 -6.63
C ASN A 48 14.16 2.98 -7.81
N THR A 49 13.62 3.18 -9.01
CA THR A 49 14.42 3.58 -10.17
C THR A 49 14.59 5.10 -10.24
N ARG A 50 15.45 5.57 -11.16
CA ARG A 50 15.60 7.01 -11.45
C ARG A 50 14.60 7.51 -12.49
N ARG A 51 13.83 6.61 -13.13
CA ARG A 51 12.91 6.95 -14.22
C ARG A 51 11.48 6.92 -13.71
N SER A 52 10.62 7.76 -14.27
CA SER A 52 9.18 7.69 -14.00
C SER A 52 8.59 6.39 -14.56
N VAL A 53 7.66 5.77 -13.82
CA VAL A 53 6.88 4.61 -14.25
C VAL A 53 5.42 5.04 -14.44
N ASN A 54 4.79 4.63 -15.55
CA ASN A 54 3.36 4.79 -15.73
C ASN A 54 2.66 3.64 -14.98
N LEU A 55 1.79 3.99 -14.03
CA LEU A 55 1.01 3.02 -13.27
C LEU A 55 -0.42 2.89 -13.81
N GLU A 56 -0.80 3.62 -14.85
CA GLU A 56 -2.10 3.45 -15.51
C GLU A 56 -2.42 1.97 -15.76
N GLY A 57 -3.58 1.52 -15.28
CA GLY A 57 -4.05 0.15 -15.39
C GLY A 57 -3.43 -0.85 -14.41
N TRP A 58 -2.45 -0.44 -13.59
CA TRP A 58 -1.92 -1.28 -12.51
C TRP A 58 -2.98 -1.47 -11.44
N THR A 59 -2.92 -2.61 -10.75
CA THR A 59 -3.89 -2.98 -9.73
C THR A 59 -3.24 -3.25 -8.38
N LEU A 60 -3.91 -2.81 -7.32
CA LEU A 60 -3.61 -3.15 -5.94
C LEU A 60 -4.83 -3.87 -5.36
N ALA A 61 -4.66 -5.11 -4.90
CA ALA A 61 -5.76 -5.93 -4.39
C ALA A 61 -5.42 -6.61 -3.06
N ASP A 62 -6.43 -6.82 -2.22
CA ASP A 62 -6.36 -7.67 -1.02
C ASP A 62 -6.69 -9.14 -1.34
N GLU A 63 -6.67 -10.01 -0.32
CA GLU A 63 -6.99 -11.44 -0.47
C GLU A 63 -8.48 -11.70 -0.76
N ASP A 64 -9.38 -10.78 -0.37
CA ASP A 64 -10.83 -10.86 -0.58
C ASP A 64 -11.27 -10.35 -1.98
N GLY A 65 -10.36 -9.77 -2.76
CA GLY A 65 -10.60 -9.33 -4.14
C GLY A 65 -11.04 -7.87 -4.29
N HIS A 66 -11.02 -7.08 -3.22
CA HIS A 66 -11.13 -5.63 -3.29
C HIS A 66 -9.95 -5.05 -4.08
N THR A 67 -10.24 -4.61 -5.31
CA THR A 67 -9.22 -4.10 -6.22
C THR A 67 -9.33 -2.58 -6.35
N TYR A 68 -8.18 -1.90 -6.29
CA TYR A 68 -7.99 -0.54 -6.77
C TYR A 68 -7.20 -0.56 -8.07
N THR A 69 -7.60 0.27 -9.04
CA THR A 69 -6.91 0.43 -10.32
C THR A 69 -6.43 1.87 -10.44
N PHE A 70 -5.14 2.04 -10.72
CA PHE A 70 -4.57 3.36 -10.96
C PHE A 70 -5.08 3.93 -12.29
N ASP A 71 -5.72 5.10 -12.23
CA ASP A 71 -6.16 5.85 -13.41
C ASP A 71 -5.17 6.98 -13.74
N HIS A 72 -4.68 7.01 -14.98
CA HIS A 72 -3.79 8.05 -15.52
C HIS A 72 -2.64 8.50 -14.58
N TYR A 73 -2.07 7.60 -13.79
CA TYR A 73 -1.13 7.93 -12.72
C TYR A 73 0.32 7.65 -13.11
N ARG A 74 1.23 8.61 -12.87
CA ARG A 74 2.66 8.46 -13.14
C ARG A 74 3.51 8.67 -11.90
N LEU A 75 4.17 7.59 -11.46
CA LEU A 75 5.05 7.62 -10.30
C LEU A 75 6.47 8.02 -10.71
N ALA A 76 6.93 9.18 -10.24
CA ALA A 76 8.26 9.68 -10.54
C ALA A 76 9.36 8.74 -10.01
N GLY A 77 10.57 8.83 -10.58
CA GLY A 77 11.71 8.08 -10.06
C GLY A 77 12.05 8.53 -8.64
N ARG A 78 12.37 7.57 -7.76
CA ARG A 78 12.65 7.82 -6.34
C ARG A 78 11.48 8.42 -5.54
N ALA A 79 10.26 8.36 -6.09
CA ALA A 79 9.07 8.87 -5.42
C ALA A 79 8.20 7.73 -4.89
N THR A 80 7.26 8.11 -4.02
CA THR A 80 6.25 7.22 -3.44
C THR A 80 4.84 7.79 -3.65
N VAL A 81 3.86 6.88 -3.63
CA VAL A 81 2.43 7.19 -3.59
C VAL A 81 1.75 6.34 -2.53
N ARG A 82 0.78 6.91 -1.82
CA ARG A 82 -0.10 6.21 -0.89
C ARG A 82 -1.47 6.02 -1.49
N VAL A 83 -1.96 4.78 -1.43
CA VAL A 83 -3.33 4.43 -1.79
C VAL A 83 -4.13 4.31 -0.50
N HIS A 84 -4.95 5.30 -0.21
CA HIS A 84 -5.82 5.36 0.96
C HIS A 84 -7.15 4.63 0.69
N THR A 85 -7.69 3.94 1.69
CA THR A 85 -8.97 3.24 1.54
C THR A 85 -10.16 4.19 1.38
N GLY A 86 -10.19 5.29 2.15
CA GLY A 86 -11.33 6.20 2.18
C GLY A 86 -11.47 7.08 0.94
N ILE A 87 -12.22 8.17 1.10
CA ILE A 87 -12.51 9.16 0.06
C ILE A 87 -11.59 10.37 0.25
N GLY A 88 -11.07 10.90 -0.85
CA GLY A 88 -10.21 12.08 -0.84
C GLY A 88 -10.06 12.70 -2.22
N HIS A 89 -9.13 13.64 -2.33
CA HIS A 89 -8.78 14.22 -3.62
C HIS A 89 -7.40 13.74 -4.02
N ASP A 90 -7.31 13.09 -5.17
CA ASP A 90 -6.05 12.56 -5.67
C ASP A 90 -5.00 13.66 -5.87
N THR A 91 -3.78 13.35 -5.46
CA THR A 91 -2.61 14.18 -5.63
C THR A 91 -1.46 13.37 -6.22
N ARG A 92 -0.29 14.00 -6.34
CA ARG A 92 0.94 13.30 -6.73
C ARG A 92 1.44 12.31 -5.69
N HIS A 93 0.97 12.36 -4.45
CA HIS A 93 1.49 11.51 -3.37
C HIS A 93 0.43 10.66 -2.69
N ASP A 94 -0.85 10.98 -2.91
CA ASP A 94 -1.97 10.35 -2.23
C ASP A 94 -3.08 10.14 -3.25
N VAL A 95 -3.59 8.91 -3.34
CA VAL A 95 -4.74 8.53 -4.16
C VAL A 95 -5.72 7.74 -3.31
N TYR A 96 -6.98 7.71 -3.70
CA TYR A 96 -8.07 7.22 -2.86
C TYR A 96 -8.87 6.11 -3.55
N GLN A 97 -9.21 5.05 -2.81
CA GLN A 97 -10.06 3.98 -3.33
C GLN A 97 -11.55 4.36 -3.33
N ASP A 98 -11.91 5.48 -2.70
CA ASP A 98 -13.27 5.99 -2.55
C ASP A 98 -14.23 5.01 -1.85
N ARG A 99 -13.70 4.19 -0.94
CA ARG A 99 -14.50 3.22 -0.19
C ARG A 99 -15.04 3.80 1.10
N ARG A 100 -16.09 3.15 1.61
CA ARG A 100 -16.76 3.48 2.88
C ARG A 100 -16.62 2.37 3.94
N ALA A 101 -15.77 1.40 3.66
CA ALA A 101 -15.44 0.27 4.52
C ALA A 101 -13.93 0.01 4.40
N TYR A 102 -13.33 -0.51 5.48
CA TYR A 102 -11.93 -0.93 5.49
C TYR A 102 -11.71 -2.06 4.48
N VAL A 103 -10.49 -2.15 3.96
CA VAL A 103 -10.10 -3.17 2.97
C VAL A 103 -9.10 -4.14 3.57
N TRP A 104 -8.13 -3.63 4.32
CA TRP A 104 -6.98 -4.34 4.83
C TRP A 104 -7.31 -4.95 6.19
N ASP A 105 -7.33 -6.29 6.30
CA ASP A 105 -7.74 -6.95 7.57
C ASP A 105 -6.70 -6.73 8.68
N ASN A 106 -7.15 -6.26 9.85
CA ASN A 106 -6.29 -6.01 11.02
C ASN A 106 -5.59 -7.26 11.59
N ARG A 107 -6.11 -8.45 11.32
CA ARG A 107 -5.56 -9.73 11.80
C ARG A 107 -4.49 -10.26 10.88
N SER A 108 -4.77 -10.38 9.59
CA SER A 108 -3.86 -10.88 8.56
C SER A 108 -4.48 -10.69 7.19
N ASP A 109 -3.66 -10.30 6.23
CA ASP A 109 -4.06 -10.10 4.82
C ASP A 109 -2.78 -10.00 3.97
N THR A 110 -2.95 -9.93 2.65
CA THR A 110 -1.90 -9.75 1.65
C THR A 110 -2.31 -8.70 0.61
N ALA A 111 -1.59 -7.57 0.58
CA ALA A 111 -1.69 -6.61 -0.51
C ALA A 111 -0.87 -7.09 -1.70
N THR A 112 -1.49 -7.22 -2.88
CA THR A 112 -0.85 -7.66 -4.13
C THR A 112 -0.87 -6.55 -5.17
N LEU A 113 0.31 -6.20 -5.70
CA LEU A 113 0.50 -5.24 -6.78
C LEU A 113 0.74 -5.97 -8.11
N ARG A 114 -0.04 -5.63 -9.13
CA ARG A 114 0.13 -6.11 -10.51
C ARG A 114 0.18 -4.97 -11.50
N ASN A 115 0.86 -5.20 -12.62
CA ASN A 115 0.90 -4.22 -13.70
C ASN A 115 -0.35 -4.27 -14.59
N ASP A 116 -0.39 -3.39 -15.59
CA ASP A 116 -1.44 -3.26 -16.61
C ASP A 116 -1.66 -4.50 -17.50
N HIS A 117 -0.77 -5.49 -17.41
CA HIS A 117 -0.88 -6.78 -18.10
C HIS A 117 -1.18 -7.93 -17.12
N ASP A 118 -1.69 -7.61 -15.92
CA ASP A 118 -1.95 -8.56 -14.83
C ASP A 118 -0.71 -9.33 -14.34
N ARG A 119 0.51 -8.86 -14.66
CA ARG A 119 1.73 -9.51 -14.18
C ARG A 119 2.00 -9.07 -12.75
N PHE A 120 2.27 -10.06 -11.91
CA PHE A 120 2.73 -9.85 -10.54
C PHE A 120 3.96 -8.93 -10.49
N VAL A 121 3.88 -7.90 -9.66
CA VAL A 121 4.99 -6.96 -9.40
C VAL A 121 5.51 -7.13 -7.99
N ASP A 122 4.62 -7.14 -6.99
CA ASP A 122 4.99 -7.31 -5.58
C ASP A 122 3.82 -7.70 -4.67
N ASP A 123 4.14 -8.17 -3.46
CA ASP A 123 3.19 -8.41 -2.39
C ASP A 123 3.74 -7.99 -1.02
N ALA A 124 2.82 -7.69 -0.10
CA ALA A 124 3.13 -7.53 1.31
C ALA A 124 2.04 -8.21 2.15
N SER A 125 2.41 -9.24 2.91
CA SER A 125 1.52 -9.90 3.87
C SER A 125 1.83 -9.51 5.31
N TRP A 126 0.80 -9.48 6.17
CA TRP A 126 0.94 -9.29 7.62
C TRP A 126 0.09 -10.29 8.41
N GLY A 127 0.19 -10.22 9.74
CA GLY A 127 -0.70 -10.99 10.62
C GLY A 127 -0.30 -12.43 10.94
N ARG A 128 0.82 -12.92 10.40
CA ARG A 128 1.43 -14.16 10.89
C ARG A 128 2.36 -13.83 12.04
N HIS A 129 2.13 -14.43 13.21
CA HIS A 129 3.05 -14.39 14.34
C HIS A 129 4.49 -14.58 13.85
N HIS A 130 5.33 -13.57 14.10
CA HIS A 130 6.76 -13.64 13.89
C HIS A 130 7.39 -14.66 14.86
N TYR A 131 7.23 -15.95 14.61
CA TYR A 131 8.21 -16.94 15.06
C TYR A 131 9.33 -16.97 14.03
N ARG A 132 10.27 -16.03 14.16
CA ARG A 132 11.61 -16.18 13.59
C ARG A 132 12.27 -17.35 14.32
N ARG A 133 12.65 -18.41 13.59
CA ARG A 133 13.78 -19.26 13.94
C ARG A 133 14.93 -18.91 13.01
#